data_AF-A0A8I0G6K2-F1
#
_entry.id   AF-A0A8I0G6K2-F1
#
_cell.length_a   1.000
_cell.length_b   1.000
_cell.length_c   1.000
_cell.angle_alpha   90.00
_cell.angle_beta   90.00
_cell.angle_gamma   90.00
#
_symmetry.space_group_name_H-M   'P 1'
#
loop_
_entity.id
_entity.type
_entity.pdbx_description
1 polymer ?
#
loop_
_entity_poly.entity_id
_entity_poly.type
_entity_poly.pdbx_seq_one_letter_code
_entity_poly.pdbx_strand_id
1 'polypeptide(L)' 'MGKVTFVVDFKDGAEPVVSAATEILGGRLSAVLWADYRDDFFCPEQRDVVIEALNELACDEVEEDCHSEIIKKMELMTL' A
#
# COMPACT_ATOMS: atom_id res chain seq x y z
N MET A 1 4.17 19.76 -1.06
CA MET A 1 5.38 19.15 -1.66
C MET A 1 5.07 17.70 -1.96
N GLY A 2 5.42 17.20 -3.14
CA GLY A 2 5.18 15.80 -3.53
C GLY A 2 6.11 14.83 -2.78
N LYS A 3 5.71 13.56 -2.73
CA LYS A 3 6.52 12.44 -2.23
C LYS A 3 6.61 11.37 -3.31
N VAL A 4 7.73 10.67 -3.38
CA VAL A 4 7.95 9.52 -4.26
C VAL A 4 8.47 8.37 -3.41
N THR A 5 7.94 7.17 -3.62
CA THR A 5 8.39 5.94 -2.97
C THR A 5 9.21 5.14 -3.96
N PHE A 6 10.35 4.62 -3.52
CA PHE A 6 11.20 3.73 -4.30
C PHE A 6 11.19 2.35 -3.67
N VAL A 7 11.14 1.32 -4.52
CA VAL A 7 11.45 -0.06 -4.16
C VAL A 7 12.79 -0.37 -4.80
N VAL A 8 13.76 -0.82 -4.01
CA VAL A 8 15.13 -1.05 -4.45
C VAL A 8 15.56 -2.42 -3.97
N ASP A 9 15.97 -3.28 -4.90
CA ASP A 9 16.50 -4.60 -4.57
C ASP A 9 17.96 -4.48 -4.13
N PHE A 10 18.23 -4.89 -2.90
CA PHE A 10 19.59 -5.08 -2.40
C PHE A 10 19.93 -6.57 -2.38
N LYS A 11 21.21 -6.89 -2.55
CA LYS A 11 21.69 -8.25 -2.25
C LYS A 11 21.64 -8.46 -0.73
N ASP A 12 21.42 -9.70 -0.30
CA ASP A 12 21.40 -10.07 1.12
C ASP A 12 22.66 -9.58 1.85
N GLY A 13 22.47 -8.79 2.91
CA GLY A 13 23.53 -8.18 3.71
C GLY A 13 24.17 -6.93 3.09
N ALA A 14 23.66 -6.43 1.97
CA ALA A 14 24.11 -5.21 1.29
C ALA A 14 23.09 -4.06 1.40
N GLU A 15 22.16 -4.13 2.36
CA GLU A 15 21.20 -3.08 2.63
C GLU A 15 21.91 -1.83 3.16
N PRO A 16 21.48 -0.62 2.74
CA PRO A 16 22.13 0.61 3.14
C PRO A 16 21.78 0.96 4.58
N VAL A 17 22.74 1.54 5.31
CA VAL A 17 22.45 2.20 6.58
C VAL A 17 21.69 3.50 6.29
N VAL A 18 20.48 3.63 6.83
CA VAL A 18 19.66 4.84 6.72
C VAL A 18 19.51 5.51 8.09
N SER A 19 19.41 6.83 8.09
CA SER A 19 19.26 7.66 9.29
C SER A 19 18.32 8.84 9.01
N ALA A 20 17.94 9.59 10.04
CA ALA A 20 17.16 10.81 9.88
C ALA A 20 17.87 11.91 9.04
N ALA A 21 19.19 11.82 8.88
CA ALA A 21 20.00 12.72 8.06
C ALA A 21 20.20 12.21 6.62
N THR A 22 19.68 11.03 6.28
CA THR A 22 19.80 10.49 4.92
C THR A 22 18.97 11.32 3.94
N GLU A 23 19.60 11.69 2.84
CA GLU A 23 18.95 12.37 1.72
C GLU A 23 18.86 11.43 0.51
N ILE A 24 17.77 11.51 -0.23
CA ILE A 24 17.53 10.77 -1.47
C ILE A 24 17.16 11.78 -2.55
N LEU A 25 18.02 11.93 -3.57
CA LEU A 25 17.82 12.84 -4.70
C LEU A 25 17.51 14.31 -4.28
N GLY A 26 18.13 14.79 -3.20
CA GLY A 26 17.91 16.12 -2.63
C GLY A 26 16.63 16.26 -1.78
N GLY A 27 15.90 15.17 -1.58
CA GLY A 27 14.80 15.08 -0.63
C GLY A 27 15.24 14.51 0.72
N ARG A 28 14.62 14.98 1.80
CA ARG A 28 14.79 14.39 3.14
C ARG A 28 14.08 13.04 3.23
N LEU A 29 14.79 12.00 3.68
CA LEU A 29 14.17 10.72 4.01
C LEU A 29 13.10 10.91 5.09
N SER A 30 11.85 10.54 4.79
CA SER A 30 10.71 10.75 5.68
C SER A 30 10.10 9.47 6.25
N ALA A 31 10.32 8.33 5.59
CA ALA A 31 9.88 7.02 6.03
C ALA A 31 10.78 5.94 5.40
N VAL A 32 10.94 4.83 6.10
CA VAL A 32 11.62 3.62 5.62
C VAL A 32 10.77 2.42 6.03
N LEU A 33 10.63 1.46 5.12
CA LEU A 33 10.06 0.16 5.40
C LEU A 33 11.13 -0.91 5.18
N TRP A 34 11.35 -1.75 6.19
CA TRP A 34 12.30 -2.86 6.17
C TRP A 34 11.57 -4.19 5.95
N ALA A 35 10.71 -4.19 4.94
CA ALA A 35 9.89 -5.32 4.52
C ALA A 35 9.39 -5.05 3.09
N ASP A 36 8.96 -6.09 2.39
CA ASP A 36 8.18 -5.89 1.18
C ASP A 36 6.75 -5.50 1.60
N TYR A 37 6.31 -4.27 1.28
CA TYR A 37 4.96 -3.83 1.61
C TYR A 37 3.85 -4.67 0.95
N ARG A 38 4.22 -5.46 -0.07
CA ARG A 38 3.30 -6.33 -0.80
C ARG A 38 3.07 -7.66 -0.10
N ASP A 39 3.90 -8.03 0.89
CA ASP A 39 3.70 -9.27 1.65
C ASP A 39 2.39 -9.25 2.47
N ASP A 40 1.94 -8.05 2.85
CA ASP A 40 0.68 -7.84 3.58
C ASP A 40 -0.51 -7.57 2.65
N PHE A 41 -0.35 -7.74 1.34
CA PHE A 41 -1.46 -7.58 0.40
C PHE A 41 -2.43 -8.76 0.52
N PHE A 42 -3.68 -8.50 0.17
CA PHE A 42 -4.68 -9.56 0.10
C PHE A 42 -4.25 -10.57 -0.98
N CYS A 43 -4.50 -11.86 -0.72
CA CYS A 43 -4.59 -12.81 -1.83
C CYS A 43 -5.91 -12.59 -2.58
N PRO A 44 -6.02 -13.05 -3.85
CA PRO A 44 -7.24 -12.88 -4.64
C PRO A 44 -8.50 -13.38 -3.92
N GLU A 45 -8.41 -14.51 -3.23
CA GLU A 45 -9.54 -15.11 -2.51
C GLU A 45 -9.98 -14.25 -1.31
N GLN A 46 -9.02 -13.67 -0.57
CA GLN A 46 -9.33 -12.77 0.54
C GLN A 46 -9.98 -11.47 0.06
N ARG A 47 -9.48 -10.92 -1.06
CA ARG A 47 -10.07 -9.74 -1.69
C ARG A 47 -11.51 -10.01 -2.09
N ASP A 48 -11.77 -11.14 -2.73
CA ASP A 48 -13.11 -11.48 -3.22
C ASP A 48 -14.12 -11.57 -2.07
N VAL A 49 -13.73 -12.16 -0.94
CA VAL A 49 -14.54 -12.19 0.30
C VAL A 49 -14.86 -10.77 0.80
N VAL A 50 -13.88 -9.88 0.79
CA VAL A 50 -14.09 -8.48 1.23
C VAL A 50 -15.01 -7.73 0.26
N ILE A 51 -14.84 -7.90 -1.05
CA ILE A 51 -15.69 -7.28 -2.07
C ILE A 51 -17.13 -7.77 -1.96
N GLU A 52 -17.33 -9.09 -1.77
CA GLU A 52 -18.66 -9.67 -1.58
C GLU A 52 -19.33 -9.09 -0.34
N ALA A 53 -18.64 -9.09 0.81
CA ALA A 53 -19.15 -8.51 2.05
C ALA A 53 -19.49 -7.01 1.91
N LEU A 54 -18.69 -6.24 1.16
CA LEU A 54 -18.96 -4.84 0.86
C LEU A 54 -20.21 -4.68 0.00
N ASN A 55 -20.40 -5.50 -1.02
CA ASN A 55 -21.58 -5.43 -1.89
C ASN A 55 -22.87 -5.88 -1.18
N GLU A 56 -22.77 -6.75 -0.18
CA GLU A 56 -23.89 -7.14 0.68
C GLU A 56 -24.26 -6.07 1.70
N LEU A 57 -23.29 -5.24 2.13
CA LEU A 57 -23.57 -4.06 2.95
C LEU A 57 -24.46 -3.12 2.13
N ALA A 58 -25.69 -2.87 2.60
CA ALA A 58 -26.61 -2.01 1.86
C ALA A 58 -25.97 -0.63 1.62
N CYS A 59 -25.92 -0.18 0.37
CA CYS A 59 -25.47 1.17 -0.02
C CYS A 59 -26.27 2.30 0.65
N ASP A 60 -27.30 1.98 1.43
CA ASP A 60 -28.04 2.92 2.26
C ASP A 60 -27.22 3.41 3.48
N GLU A 61 -26.18 2.66 3.89
CA GLU A 61 -25.29 3.03 5.00
C GLU A 61 -24.00 3.75 4.56
N VAL A 62 -23.66 3.71 3.27
CA VAL A 62 -22.40 4.23 2.70
C VAL A 62 -22.66 4.91 1.36
N GLU A 63 -22.19 6.15 1.20
CA GLU A 63 -22.31 6.88 -0.07
C GLU A 63 -21.67 6.08 -1.23
N GLU A 64 -22.34 6.04 -2.40
CA GLU A 64 -21.91 5.27 -3.58
C GLU A 64 -20.47 5.60 -4.02
N ASP A 65 -20.09 6.87 -3.95
CA ASP A 65 -18.72 7.32 -4.25
C ASP A 65 -17.71 6.70 -3.28
N CYS A 66 -18.04 6.65 -1.98
CA CYS A 66 -17.19 6.03 -0.97
C CYS A 66 -17.05 4.52 -1.20
N HIS A 67 -18.15 3.85 -1.53
CA HIS A 67 -18.15 2.42 -1.88
C HIS A 67 -17.22 2.13 -3.07
N SER A 68 -17.36 2.90 -4.15
CA SER A 68 -16.54 2.74 -5.36
C SER A 68 -15.05 2.97 -5.10
N GLU A 69 -14.70 3.94 -4.24
CA GLU A 69 -13.32 4.23 -3.86
C GLU A 69 -12.70 3.15 -2.98
N ILE A 70 -13.49 2.51 -2.11
CA ILE A 70 -13.02 1.37 -1.31
C ILE A 70 -12.67 0.20 -2.24
N ILE A 71 -13.55 -0.14 -3.19
CA ILE A 71 -13.31 -1.24 -4.14
C ILE A 71 -12.03 -0.99 -4.95
N LYS A 72 -11.87 0.20 -5.54
CA LYS A 72 -10.65 0.55 -6.29
C LYS A 72 -9.38 0.42 -5.45
N LYS A 73 -9.43 0.82 -4.18
CA LYS A 73 -8.28 0.70 -3.26
C LYS A 73 -7.98 -0.75 -2.92
N MET A 74 -9.00 -1.58 -2.75
CA MET A 74 -8.85 -3.02 -2.52
C MET A 74 -8.16 -3.71 -3.69
N GLU A 75 -8.50 -3.35 -4.94
CA GLU A 75 -7.83 -3.88 -6.14
C GLU A 75 -6.33 -3.52 -6.18
N LEU A 76 -5.96 -2.33 -5.68
CA LEU A 76 -4.56 -1.89 -5.60
C LEU A 76 -3.77 -2.57 -4.46
N MET A 77 -4.47 -3.23 -3.52
CA MET A 77 -3.89 -3.97 -2.39
C MET A 77 -3.90 -5.49 -2.64
N THR A 78 -3.93 -5.91 -3.91
CA THR A 78 -3.75 -7.30 -4.34
C THR A 78 -2.55 -7.41 -5.29
N LEU A 79 -1.80 -8.50 -5.19
CA LEU A 79 -0.70 -8.86 -6.11
C LEU A 79 -1.19 -9.65 -7.33
#